data_AF-A0A1J3EBU3-F1
#
_entry.id   AF-A0A1J3EBU3-F1
#
_cell.length_a   1.000
_cell.length_b   1.000
_cell.length_c   1.000
_cell.angle_alpha   90.00
_cell.angle_beta   90.00
_cell.angle_gamma   90.00
#
_symmetry.space_group_name_H-M   'P 1'
#
loop_
_entity.id
_entity.type
_entity.pdbx_description
1 polymer ?
#
loop_
_entity_poly.entity_id
_entity_poly.type
_entity_poly.pdbx_seq_one_letter_code
_entity_poly.pdbx_strand_id
1 'polypeptide(L)'
;YMSPEYAMDGQFSIKSDVYSFGILILEIITGQKNSTIYEESSNLVGHIWALWEKGEARGIVDTLMDAETYDVSEVMKCVHIGLLCVQ
;
A
#
# COMPACT_ATOMS: atom_id res chain seq x y z
N TYR A 1 -8.18 -2.90 4.10
CA TYR A 1 -8.11 -4.34 4.44
C TYR A 1 -9.19 -5.18 3.79
N MET A 2 -10.47 -4.77 3.80
CA MET A 2 -11.50 -5.51 3.08
C MET A 2 -11.37 -5.24 1.58
N SER A 3 -11.34 -6.30 0.77
CA SER A 3 -11.40 -6.16 -0.69
C SER A 3 -12.79 -5.67 -1.11
N PRO A 4 -12.91 -5.02 -2.28
CA PRO A 4 -14.18 -4.48 -2.75
C PRO A 4 -15.30 -5.54 -2.83
N GLU A 5 -15.00 -6.71 -3.39
CA GLU A 5 -15.95 -7.82 -3.52
C GLU A 5 -16.37 -8.42 -2.17
N TYR A 6 -15.47 -8.42 -1.18
CA TYR A 6 -15.84 -8.82 0.17
C TYR A 6 -16.72 -7.76 0.86
N ALA A 7 -16.38 -6.48 0.71
CA ALA A 7 -17.12 -5.38 1.33
C ALA A 7 -18.51 -5.15 0.71
N MET A 8 -18.64 -5.33 -0.62
CA MET A 8 -19.88 -5.10 -1.35
C MET A 8 -20.78 -6.34 -1.36
N ASP A 9 -20.21 -7.52 -1.64
CA ASP A 9 -20.98 -8.74 -1.92
C ASP A 9 -20.80 -9.83 -0.85
N GLY A 10 -19.96 -9.60 0.18
CA GLY A 10 -19.68 -10.59 1.21
C GLY A 10 -18.83 -11.78 0.73
N GLN A 11 -18.17 -11.66 -0.43
CA GLN A 11 -17.40 -12.75 -1.02
C GLN A 11 -15.99 -12.85 -0.41
N PHE A 12 -15.83 -13.70 0.60
CA PHE A 12 -14.51 -14.02 1.15
C PHE A 12 -13.81 -15.10 0.32
N SER A 13 -12.52 -14.90 0.04
CA SER A 13 -11.69 -15.83 -0.73
C SER A 13 -10.21 -15.65 -0.41
N ILE A 14 -9.37 -16.50 -1.03
CA ILE A 14 -7.91 -16.30 -1.00
C ILE A 14 -7.53 -14.93 -1.61
N LYS A 15 -8.29 -14.43 -2.60
CA LYS A 15 -8.02 -13.11 -3.19
C LYS A 15 -8.31 -11.97 -2.22
N SER A 16 -9.38 -12.05 -1.43
CA SER A 16 -9.66 -11.02 -0.42
C SER A 16 -8.61 -11.02 0.70
N ASP A 17 -8.03 -12.18 1.01
CA ASP A 17 -6.91 -12.28 1.95
C ASP A 17 -5.63 -11.64 1.37
N VAL A 18 -5.29 -11.93 0.10
CA VAL A 18 -4.18 -11.29 -0.63
C VAL A 18 -4.34 -9.77 -0.70
N TYR A 19 -5.55 -9.28 -0.94
CA TYR A 19 -5.84 -7.84 -0.92
C TYR A 19 -5.52 -7.24 0.46
N SER A 20 -5.97 -7.89 1.54
CA SER A 20 -5.71 -7.41 2.91
C SER A 20 -4.22 -7.40 3.25
N PHE A 21 -3.47 -8.39 2.76
CA PHE A 21 -2.02 -8.48 2.88
C PHE A 21 -1.31 -7.36 2.11
N GLY A 22 -1.78 -7.01 0.91
CA GLY A 22 -1.28 -5.87 0.13
C GLY A 22 -1.39 -4.55 0.90
N ILE A 23 -2.56 -4.29 1.51
CA ILE A 23 -2.76 -3.12 2.37
C ILE A 23 -1.74 -3.12 3.53
N LEU A 24 -1.57 -4.25 4.20
CA LEU A 24 -0.65 -4.36 5.34
C LEU A 24 0.81 -4.08 4.95
N ILE A 25 1.28 -4.58 3.80
CA ILE A 25 2.61 -4.26 3.28
C ILE A 25 2.76 -2.75 3.10
N LEU A 26 1.77 -2.12 2.46
CA LEU A 26 1.83 -0.69 2.16
C LEU A 26 1.82 0.15 3.45
N GLU A 27 1.07 -0.23 4.47
CA GLU A 27 1.11 0.43 5.78
C GLU A 27 2.45 0.26 6.49
N ILE A 28 3.08 -0.92 6.43
CA ILE A 28 4.39 -1.16 7.04
C ILE A 28 5.44 -0.25 6.40
N ILE A 29 5.45 -0.16 5.07
CA ILE A 29 6.45 0.65 4.34
C ILE A 29 6.23 2.14 4.56
N THR A 30 4.98 2.58 4.62
CA THR A 30 4.63 4.01 4.78
C THR A 30 4.66 4.48 6.22
N GLY A 31 4.56 3.57 7.19
CA GLY A 31 4.28 3.91 8.59
C GLY A 31 2.90 4.55 8.80
N GLN A 32 2.05 4.57 7.77
CA GLN A 32 0.76 5.25 7.77
C GLN A 32 -0.36 4.24 7.82
N LYS A 33 -1.39 4.53 8.63
CA LYS A 33 -2.56 3.66 8.73
C LYS A 33 -3.41 3.77 7.46
N ASN A 34 -4.08 2.69 7.07
CA ASN A 34 -5.03 2.65 5.95
C ASN A 34 -6.24 3.57 6.16
N SER A 35 -6.51 3.99 7.41
CA SER A 35 -7.53 4.99 7.74
C SER A 35 -7.06 6.44 7.59
N THR A 36 -5.79 6.68 7.21
CA THR A 36 -5.26 8.01 6.96
C THR A 36 -5.93 8.59 5.71
N ILE A 37 -6.42 9.82 5.82
CA ILE A 37 -7.04 10.57 4.71
C ILE A 37 -5.97 11.51 4.16
N TYR A 38 -5.81 11.52 2.83
CA TYR A 38 -4.88 12.43 2.14
C TYR A 38 -5.70 13.45 1.37
N GLU A 39 -5.23 14.70 1.31
CA GLU A 39 -5.98 15.80 0.65
C GLU A 39 -6.32 15.50 -0.81
N GLU A 40 -5.45 14.77 -1.52
CA GLU A 40 -5.62 14.42 -2.94
C GLU A 40 -6.22 13.02 -3.19
N SER A 41 -6.46 12.21 -2.15
CA SER A 41 -6.99 10.85 -2.34
C SER A 41 -7.82 10.34 -1.16
N SER A 42 -8.89 9.62 -1.47
CA SER A 42 -9.86 9.15 -0.48
C SER A 42 -9.32 8.10 0.51
N ASN A 43 -8.16 7.50 0.24
CA ASN A 43 -7.51 6.50 1.10
C ASN A 43 -6.01 6.36 0.78
N LEU A 44 -5.28 5.66 1.66
CA LEU A 44 -3.85 5.35 1.54
C LEU A 44 -3.47 4.74 0.17
N VAL A 45 -4.23 3.76 -0.31
CA VAL A 45 -3.92 3.10 -1.59
C VAL A 45 -3.94 4.08 -2.75
N GLY A 46 -4.94 4.95 -2.81
CA GLY A 46 -5.04 5.98 -3.84
C GLY A 46 -3.86 6.96 -3.81
N HIS A 47 -3.42 7.37 -2.61
CA HIS A 47 -2.25 8.22 -2.45
C HIS A 47 -0.98 7.56 -3.01
N ILE A 48 -0.75 6.30 -2.62
CA ILE A 48 0.41 5.51 -3.04
C ILE A 48 0.38 5.29 -4.55
N TRP A 49 -0.79 4.99 -5.13
CA TRP A 49 -0.94 4.81 -6.58
C TRP A 49 -0.58 6.08 -7.35
N ALA A 50 -1.04 7.24 -6.88
CA ALA A 50 -0.72 8.53 -7.49
C ALA A 50 0.79 8.83 -7.47
N LEU A 51 1.48 8.54 -6.35
CA LEU A 51 2.94 8.68 -6.26
C LEU A 51 3.68 7.69 -7.15
N TRP A 52 3.19 6.45 -7.23
CA TRP A 52 3.76 5.41 -8.08
C TRP A 52 3.70 5.79 -9.55
N GLU A 53 2.55 6.26 -10.04
CA GLU A 53 2.36 6.71 -11.42
C GLU A 53 3.20 7.95 -11.77
N LYS A 54 3.44 8.84 -10.80
CA LYS A 54 4.34 10.00 -10.94
C LYS A 54 5.82 9.63 -10.94
N GLY A 55 6.18 8.38 -10.62
CA GLY A 55 7.58 7.95 -10.44
C GLY A 55 8.22 8.47 -9.15
N GLU A 56 7.41 8.97 -8.22
CA GLU A 56 7.81 9.57 -6.94
C GLU A 56 7.67 8.58 -5.77
N ALA A 57 7.70 7.28 -6.08
CA ALA A 57 7.47 6.21 -5.11
C ALA A 57 8.42 6.23 -3.89
N ARG A 58 9.56 6.95 -3.97
CA ARG A 58 10.47 7.10 -2.82
C ARG A 58 9.86 7.92 -1.69
N GLY A 59 8.93 8.83 -2.02
CA GLY A 59 8.19 9.60 -1.03
C GLY A 59 7.18 8.77 -0.23
N ILE A 60 6.96 7.50 -0.60
CA ILE A 60 6.07 6.57 0.10
C ILE A 60 6.74 6.02 1.37
N VAL A 61 8.07 5.88 1.38
CA VAL A 61 8.79 5.21 2.48
C VAL A 61 8.74 6.07 3.74
N ASP A 62 8.43 5.45 4.88
CA ASP A 62 8.37 6.13 6.18
C ASP A 62 9.69 6.87 6.45
N THR A 63 9.56 8.17 6.73
CA THR A 63 10.68 9.05 7.10
C THR A 63 11.41 8.62 8.37
N LEU A 64 10.78 7.81 9.21
CA LEU A 64 11.37 7.24 10.43
C LEU A 64 12.20 5.97 10.15
N MET A 65 12.11 5.38 8.94
CA MET A 65 12.98 4.28 8.57
C MET A 65 14.39 4.78 8.30
N ASP A 66 15.36 4.17 8.98
CA ASP A 66 16.77 4.46 8.77
C ASP A 66 17.22 3.96 7.39
N ALA A 67 17.59 4.90 6.51
CA ALA A 67 18.01 4.63 5.13
C ALA A 67 19.25 3.73 5.02
N GLU A 68 20.03 3.55 6.09
CA GLU A 68 21.17 2.64 6.12
C GLU A 68 20.76 1.18 6.42
N THR A 69 19.52 0.94 6.85
CA THR A 69 19.06 -0.39 7.33
C THR A 69 18.35 -1.24 6.29
N TYR A 70 18.07 -0.69 5.09
CA TYR A 70 17.33 -1.40 4.04
C TYR A 70 17.88 -1.13 2.64
N ASP A 71 17.69 -2.09 1.73
CA ASP A 71 17.93 -1.87 0.31
C ASP A 71 16.73 -1.19 -0.34
N VAL A 72 16.94 -0.02 -0.95
CA VAL A 72 15.88 0.75 -1.59
C VAL A 72 15.18 -0.05 -2.69
N SER A 73 15.90 -0.90 -3.43
CA SER A 73 15.27 -1.71 -4.49
C SER A 73 14.38 -2.80 -3.91
N GLU A 74 14.73 -3.39 -2.77
CA GLU A 74 13.89 -4.36 -2.06
C GLU A 74 12.61 -3.70 -1.54
N VAL A 75 12.71 -2.54 -0.92
CA VAL A 75 11.54 -1.77 -0.49
C VAL A 75 10.64 -1.42 -1.68
N MET A 76 11.21 -0.99 -2.80
CA MET A 76 10.44 -0.71 -4.03
C MET A 76 9.76 -1.94 -4.61
N LYS A 77 10.39 -3.12 -4.55
CA LYS A 77 9.73 -4.38 -4.93
C LYS A 77 8.55 -4.68 -4.01
N CYS A 78 8.70 -4.46 -2.71
CA CYS A 78 7.60 -4.65 -1.76
C CYS A 78 6.44 -3.68 -2.02
N VAL A 79 6.72 -2.40 -2.34
CA VAL A 79 5.69 -1.45 -2.78
C VAL A 79 4.97 -1.97 -4.02
N HIS A 80 5.70 -2.38 -5.06
CA HIS A 80 5.10 -2.91 -6.29
C HIS A 80 4.24 -4.16 -6.02
N ILE A 81 4.72 -5.10 -5.20
CA ILE A 81 3.96 -6.30 -4.82
C ILE A 81 2.69 -5.90 -4.06
N GLY A 82 2.79 -5.00 -3.08
CA GLY A 82 1.64 -4.49 -2.33
C GLY A 82 0.60 -3.84 -3.23
N LEU A 83 1.05 -3.08 -4.23
CA LEU A 83 0.22 -2.47 -5.26
C LEU A 83 -0.48 -3.52 -6.15
N LEU A 84 0.23 -4.56 -6.60
CA LEU A 84 -0.36 -5.66 -7.38
C LEU A 84 -1.40 -6.46 -6.58
N CYS A 85 -1.23 -6.56 -5.25
CA CYS A 85 -2.19 -7.24 -4.38
C CYS A 85 -3.52 -6.48 -4.24
N VAL A 86 -3.53 -5.16 -4.42
CA VAL A 86 -4.71 -4.30 -4.23
C VAL A 86 -5.33 -3.82 -5.56
N GLN A 87 -4.91 -4.40 -6.68
CA GLN A 87 -5.42 -4.15 -8.02
C GLN A 87 -6.72 -4.93 -8.32
#